data_AF-A0A2I0DV12-F1
#
_entry.id   AF-A0A2I0DV12-F1
#
_cell.length_a   1.000
_cell.length_b   1.000
_cell.length_c   1.000
_cell.angle_alpha   90.00
_cell.angle_beta   90.00
_cell.angle_gamma   90.00
#
_symmetry.space_group_name_H-M   'P 1'
#
loop_
_entity.id
_entity.type
_entity.pdbx_description
1 polymer ?
#
loop_
_entity_poly.entity_id
_entity_poly.type
_entity_poly.pdbx_seq_one_letter_code
_entity_poly.pdbx_strand_id
1 'polypeptide(L)'
;MGLTDLKKNSTLSKSTHHKIQTSQLALDDLIDDFINDANRYAVGEAQLAPSTNKVIELNFNKHPLNLSALNVLADDVSVVAKSATVKRITKGNAPFRKSTFTLSESAIAHLATLADDGDVAKSKLVRFLIEHHFNKTQQERKEIEKSIIVE
;
A
#
# COMPACT_ATOMS: atom_id res chain seq x y z
N MET A 1 -38.71 -4.32 -37.42
CA MET A 1 -38.06 -5.12 -36.34
C MET A 1 -38.89 -4.95 -35.09
N GLY A 2 -39.35 -6.04 -34.49
CA GLY A 2 -40.31 -6.03 -33.37
C GLY A 2 -39.63 -6.13 -32.01
N LEU A 3 -40.32 -5.69 -30.96
CA LEU A 3 -39.86 -5.66 -29.56
C LEU A 3 -39.54 -7.04 -28.95
N THR A 4 -39.69 -8.12 -29.70
CA THR A 4 -39.49 -9.51 -29.26
C THR A 4 -38.02 -9.97 -29.29
N ASP A 5 -37.14 -9.24 -29.97
CA ASP A 5 -35.77 -9.71 -30.20
C ASP A 5 -34.81 -9.43 -29.03
N LEU A 6 -35.21 -8.59 -28.07
CA LEU A 6 -34.30 -8.09 -27.02
C LEU A 6 -34.05 -9.07 -25.85
N LYS A 7 -34.76 -10.21 -25.77
CA LYS A 7 -34.70 -11.13 -24.61
C LYS A 7 -33.66 -12.25 -24.72
N LYS A 8 -32.98 -12.42 -25.85
CA LYS A 8 -32.10 -13.59 -26.10
C LYS A 8 -30.65 -13.43 -25.64
N ASN A 9 -30.20 -12.23 -25.21
CA ASN A 9 -28.79 -11.96 -24.86
C ASN A 9 -28.49 -11.90 -23.36
N SER A 10 -29.35 -12.45 -22.50
CA SER A 10 -29.09 -12.48 -21.05
C SER A 10 -28.17 -13.67 -20.69
N THR A 11 -26.88 -13.41 -20.53
CA THR A 11 -25.87 -14.39 -20.13
C THR A 11 -25.99 -14.76 -18.64
N LEU A 12 -26.02 -16.06 -18.33
CA LEU A 12 -26.15 -16.63 -16.98
C LEU A 12 -24.75 -17.06 -16.43
N SER A 13 -24.39 -16.67 -15.20
CA SER A 13 -23.11 -17.01 -14.55
C SER A 13 -23.23 -18.20 -13.59
N LYS A 14 -22.27 -19.15 -13.59
CA LYS A 14 -22.18 -20.26 -12.61
C LYS A 14 -20.74 -20.51 -12.11
N SER A 15 -20.63 -20.72 -10.78
CA SER A 15 -19.72 -21.64 -10.05
C SER A 15 -18.62 -21.02 -9.12
N THR A 16 -18.83 -21.09 -7.79
CA THR A 16 -17.79 -20.80 -6.75
C THR A 16 -17.99 -21.54 -5.40
N HIS A 17 -18.49 -22.78 -5.36
CA HIS A 17 -18.83 -23.43 -4.06
C HIS A 17 -17.65 -24.13 -3.34
N HIS A 18 -16.60 -24.56 -4.05
CA HIS A 18 -15.57 -25.44 -3.47
C HIS A 18 -14.49 -24.76 -2.60
N LYS A 19 -14.38 -23.42 -2.63
CA LYS A 19 -13.29 -22.66 -1.97
C LYS A 19 -13.58 -22.30 -0.50
N ILE A 20 -14.82 -22.47 -0.07
CA ILE A 20 -15.31 -21.96 1.23
C ILE A 20 -14.95 -22.89 2.38
N GLN A 21 -14.90 -24.21 2.16
CA GLN A 21 -14.64 -25.18 3.24
C GLN A 21 -13.20 -25.17 3.75
N THR A 22 -12.19 -24.96 2.89
CA THR A 22 -10.78 -24.95 3.31
C THR A 22 -10.39 -23.70 4.11
N SER A 23 -11.08 -22.57 3.90
CA SER A 23 -10.82 -21.33 4.64
C SER A 23 -11.37 -21.33 6.05
N GLN A 24 -12.38 -22.15 6.34
CA GLN A 24 -12.97 -22.20 7.68
C GLN A 24 -12.04 -22.93 8.67
N LEU A 25 -11.46 -24.08 8.26
CA LEU A 25 -10.53 -24.84 9.11
C LEU A 25 -9.28 -24.04 9.53
N ALA A 26 -8.72 -23.23 8.62
CA ALA A 26 -7.53 -22.42 8.91
C ALA A 26 -7.79 -21.19 9.79
N LEU A 27 -9.05 -20.75 9.92
CA LEU A 27 -9.42 -19.66 10.81
C LEU A 27 -9.68 -20.16 12.23
N ASP A 28 -10.27 -21.34 12.37
CA ASP A 28 -10.51 -21.93 13.69
C ASP A 28 -9.18 -22.20 14.41
N ASP A 29 -8.16 -22.74 13.72
CA ASP A 29 -6.81 -22.96 14.29
C ASP A 29 -6.13 -21.65 14.75
N LEU A 30 -6.32 -20.54 14.00
CA LEU A 30 -5.71 -19.25 14.34
C LEU A 30 -6.42 -18.56 15.51
N ILE A 31 -7.72 -18.76 15.63
CA ILE A 31 -8.53 -18.21 16.72
C ILE A 31 -8.19 -18.93 18.03
N ASP A 32 -8.01 -20.25 18.00
CA ASP A 32 -7.64 -21.03 19.18
C ASP A 32 -6.25 -20.66 19.71
N ASP A 33 -5.26 -20.44 18.84
CA ASP A 33 -3.93 -19.96 19.24
C ASP A 33 -3.98 -18.57 19.90
N PHE A 34 -4.76 -17.64 19.33
CA PHE A 34 -4.92 -16.30 19.89
C PHE A 34 -5.62 -16.33 21.27
N ILE A 35 -6.64 -17.17 21.43
CA ILE A 35 -7.36 -17.31 22.70
C ILE A 35 -6.43 -17.91 23.77
N ASN A 36 -5.61 -18.91 23.41
CA ASN A 36 -4.65 -19.51 24.33
C ASN A 36 -3.57 -18.51 24.78
N ASP A 37 -3.05 -17.70 23.86
CA ASP A 37 -2.09 -16.65 24.20
C ASP A 37 -2.69 -15.59 25.12
N ALA A 38 -3.92 -15.15 24.86
CA ALA A 38 -4.64 -14.20 25.70
C ALA A 38 -4.88 -14.74 27.12
N ASN A 39 -5.23 -16.03 27.24
CA ASN A 39 -5.42 -16.68 28.53
C ASN A 39 -4.11 -16.77 29.32
N ARG A 40 -3.01 -17.14 28.68
CA ARG A 40 -1.68 -17.20 29.32
C ARG A 40 -1.22 -15.83 29.79
N TYR A 41 -1.47 -14.79 28.99
CA TYR A 41 -1.22 -13.41 29.38
C TYR A 41 -2.05 -12.98 30.60
N ALA A 42 -3.34 -13.31 30.62
CA ALA A 42 -4.24 -12.94 31.72
C ALA A 42 -3.84 -13.62 33.05
N VAL A 43 -3.34 -14.85 33.00
CA VAL A 43 -2.83 -15.58 34.18
C VAL A 43 -1.45 -15.07 34.62
N GLY A 44 -0.84 -14.17 33.84
CA GLY A 44 0.45 -13.54 34.16
C GLY A 44 1.65 -14.41 33.81
N GLU A 45 1.48 -15.43 32.96
CA GLU A 45 2.63 -16.19 32.44
C GLU A 45 3.45 -15.33 31.48
N ALA A 46 4.74 -15.14 31.78
CA ALA A 46 5.65 -14.39 30.92
C ALA A 46 5.89 -15.13 29.60
N GLN A 47 5.38 -14.59 28.50
CA GLN A 47 5.62 -15.17 27.18
C GLN A 47 7.02 -14.79 26.65
N LEU A 48 7.88 -15.80 26.48
CA LEU A 48 9.05 -15.75 25.60
C LEU A 48 8.51 -15.72 24.16
N ALA A 49 8.37 -14.52 23.60
CA ALA A 49 7.86 -14.30 22.26
C ALA A 49 8.62 -15.15 21.21
N PRO A 50 7.99 -16.12 20.54
CA PRO A 50 8.41 -16.47 19.20
C PRO A 50 8.10 -15.27 18.29
N SER A 51 9.04 -14.94 17.40
CA SER A 51 9.05 -13.76 16.55
C SER A 51 7.91 -13.76 15.53
N THR A 52 6.71 -13.41 15.95
CA THR A 52 5.56 -13.08 15.07
C THR A 52 4.81 -11.83 15.56
N ASN A 53 5.51 -10.90 16.22
CA ASN A 53 5.07 -9.51 16.33
C ASN A 53 5.57 -8.72 15.12
N LYS A 54 4.81 -8.78 14.02
CA LYS A 54 4.84 -7.73 12.98
C LYS A 54 3.86 -6.63 13.38
N VAL A 55 4.01 -6.11 14.58
CA VAL A 55 3.44 -4.82 14.96
C VAL A 55 4.43 -3.77 14.50
N ILE A 56 3.89 -2.84 13.73
CA ILE A 56 4.58 -1.76 13.04
C ILE A 56 5.18 -0.83 14.11
N GLU A 57 6.48 -0.96 14.37
CA GLU A 57 7.25 0.08 15.04
C GLU A 57 7.55 1.21 14.03
N LEU A 58 6.93 2.36 14.28
CA LEU A 58 7.36 3.64 13.73
C LEU A 58 8.70 4.02 14.39
N ASN A 59 9.80 3.63 13.75
CA ASN A 59 11.15 3.93 14.19
C ASN A 59 11.45 5.44 14.06
N PHE A 60 11.44 6.17 15.18
CA PHE A 60 12.27 7.36 15.37
C PHE A 60 13.56 6.92 16.07
N ASN A 61 14.65 6.96 15.31
CA ASN A 61 16.01 6.73 15.77
C ASN A 61 16.32 7.43 17.11
N LYS A 62 16.62 6.66 18.17
CA LYS A 62 17.83 6.85 19.00
C LYS A 62 18.28 5.50 19.57
N HIS A 63 19.35 4.99 18.99
CA HIS A 63 20.28 4.09 19.66
C HIS A 63 20.66 4.65 21.05
N PRO A 64 20.72 3.84 22.11
CA PRO A 64 21.65 4.12 23.18
C PRO A 64 23.07 4.02 22.59
N LEU A 65 23.89 5.00 22.96
CA LEU A 65 25.30 5.13 22.64
C LEU A 65 26.03 3.78 22.60
N ASN A 66 26.64 3.44 21.46
CA ASN A 66 27.78 2.54 21.44
C ASN A 66 28.98 3.26 20.79
N LEU A 67 29.74 3.88 21.68
CA LEU A 67 31.04 4.49 21.49
C LEU A 67 32.10 3.39 21.25
N SER A 68 32.18 2.80 20.05
CA SER A 68 33.26 1.82 19.80
C SER A 68 33.72 1.62 18.35
N ALA A 69 33.20 2.34 17.35
CA ALA A 69 33.68 2.21 15.97
C ALA A 69 34.34 3.51 15.46
N LEU A 70 35.30 4.00 16.23
CA LEU A 70 36.37 4.89 15.78
C LEU A 70 37.47 4.00 15.17
N ASN A 71 37.50 3.80 13.85
CA ASN A 71 38.72 3.74 13.03
C ASN A 71 38.43 3.37 11.56
N VAL A 72 39.32 3.85 10.67
CA VAL A 72 39.47 3.57 9.22
C VAL A 72 38.73 4.58 8.31
N LEU A 73 39.31 5.77 8.03
CA LEU A 73 40.31 6.07 6.97
C LEU A 73 39.76 5.72 5.57
N ALA A 74 39.24 6.69 4.79
CA ALA A 74 39.96 7.58 3.87
C ALA A 74 39.91 7.06 2.40
N ASP A 75 39.62 7.99 1.48
CA ASP A 75 39.80 7.98 0.02
C ASP A 75 39.33 6.76 -0.81
N ASP A 76 38.41 7.00 -1.76
CA ASP A 76 38.80 7.14 -3.18
C ASP A 76 37.59 7.48 -4.10
N VAL A 77 37.64 8.69 -4.65
CA VAL A 77 37.32 9.13 -6.03
C VAL A 77 36.16 8.48 -6.83
N SER A 78 35.12 9.30 -6.99
CA SER A 78 34.31 9.56 -8.19
C SER A 78 34.52 8.77 -9.49
N VAL A 79 33.43 8.21 -10.05
CA VAL A 79 33.12 8.38 -11.48
C VAL A 79 31.62 8.62 -11.69
N VAL A 80 31.36 9.75 -12.34
CA VAL A 80 30.08 10.31 -12.77
C VAL A 80 29.47 9.45 -13.87
N ALA A 81 28.28 8.91 -13.63
CA ALA A 81 27.32 8.54 -14.67
C ALA A 81 25.92 8.99 -14.24
N LYS A 82 25.55 10.23 -14.60
CA LYS A 82 24.18 10.75 -14.54
C LYS A 82 23.33 10.05 -15.62
N SER A 83 23.07 8.77 -15.44
CA SER A 83 21.91 8.13 -16.05
C SER A 83 20.72 8.58 -15.23
N ALA A 84 19.73 9.21 -15.87
CA ALA A 84 18.46 9.52 -15.26
C ALA A 84 17.85 8.21 -14.76
N THR A 85 18.08 7.89 -13.49
CA THR A 85 17.59 6.66 -12.87
C THR A 85 16.08 6.77 -12.85
N VAL A 86 15.44 6.15 -13.83
CA VAL A 86 14.00 5.88 -13.83
C VAL A 86 13.73 5.18 -12.51
N LYS A 87 13.15 5.89 -11.53
CA LYS A 87 12.77 5.33 -10.24
C LYS A 87 11.71 4.28 -10.52
N ARG A 88 12.12 3.01 -10.58
CA ARG A 88 11.22 1.88 -10.76
C ARG A 88 10.55 1.62 -9.43
N ILE A 89 9.28 1.96 -9.33
CA ILE A 89 8.46 1.62 -8.16
C ILE A 89 8.42 0.10 -8.07
N THR A 90 9.08 -0.46 -7.05
CA THR A 90 9.05 -1.90 -6.78
C THR A 90 7.64 -2.27 -6.37
N LYS A 91 6.91 -3.00 -7.23
CA LYS A 91 5.60 -3.53 -6.87
C LYS A 91 5.82 -4.49 -5.71
N GLY A 92 5.23 -4.19 -4.55
CA GLY A 92 5.18 -5.16 -3.47
C GLY A 92 4.53 -6.46 -3.96
N ASN A 93 4.89 -7.59 -3.36
CA ASN A 93 4.32 -8.90 -3.71
C ASN A 93 2.84 -9.03 -3.28
N ALA A 94 2.28 -8.01 -2.63
CA ALA A 94 0.88 -7.97 -2.25
C ALA A 94 -0.01 -7.64 -3.46
N PRO A 95 -1.20 -8.26 -3.57
CA PRO A 95 -2.15 -7.93 -4.61
C PRO A 95 -2.65 -6.48 -4.48
N PHE A 96 -3.00 -5.84 -5.60
CA PHE A 96 -3.58 -4.50 -5.58
C PHE A 96 -4.91 -4.50 -4.83
N ARG A 97 -4.99 -3.71 -3.76
CA ARG A 97 -6.24 -3.46 -3.04
C ARG A 97 -7.09 -2.43 -3.78
N LYS A 98 -8.38 -2.71 -3.95
CA LYS A 98 -9.35 -1.75 -4.50
C LYS A 98 -9.68 -0.70 -3.45
N SER A 99 -9.77 0.56 -3.87
CA SER A 99 -10.22 1.69 -3.05
C SER A 99 -11.22 2.52 -3.85
N THR A 100 -12.25 3.04 -3.17
CA THR A 100 -13.19 4.03 -3.72
C THR A 100 -12.89 5.37 -3.07
N PHE A 101 -12.75 6.42 -3.88
CA PHE A 101 -12.50 7.78 -3.41
C PHE A 101 -13.64 8.67 -3.85
N THR A 102 -14.08 9.56 -2.97
CA THR A 102 -14.99 10.65 -3.32
C THR A 102 -14.16 11.83 -3.79
N LEU A 103 -14.39 12.28 -5.03
CA LEU A 103 -13.69 13.41 -5.65
C LEU A 103 -14.74 14.44 -6.09
N SER A 104 -14.36 15.72 -6.15
CA SER A 104 -15.20 16.74 -6.77
C SER A 104 -15.36 16.49 -8.27
N GLU A 105 -16.44 17.01 -8.86
CA GLU A 105 -16.67 16.90 -10.31
C GLU A 105 -15.52 17.54 -11.11
N SER A 106 -15.00 18.68 -10.62
CA SER A 106 -13.83 19.34 -11.21
C SER A 106 -12.58 18.45 -11.20
N ALA A 107 -12.32 17.73 -10.10
CA ALA A 107 -11.19 16.82 -10.01
C ALA A 107 -11.35 15.60 -10.93
N ILE A 108 -12.58 15.09 -11.08
CA ILE A 108 -12.88 13.99 -12.02
C ILE A 108 -12.63 14.45 -13.46
N ALA A 109 -13.06 15.66 -13.82
CA ALA A 109 -12.82 16.25 -15.14
C ALA A 109 -11.33 16.43 -15.41
N HIS A 110 -10.57 17.03 -14.48
CA HIS A 110 -9.11 17.21 -14.63
C HIS A 110 -8.37 15.87 -14.73
N LEU A 111 -8.80 14.85 -13.97
CA LEU A 111 -8.20 13.52 -14.05
C LEU A 111 -8.49 12.85 -15.40
N ALA A 112 -9.66 13.11 -15.99
CA ALA A 112 -10.00 12.60 -17.31
C ALA A 112 -9.16 13.27 -18.41
N THR A 113 -9.07 14.60 -18.43
CA THR A 113 -8.28 15.32 -19.42
C THR A 113 -6.81 14.91 -19.38
N LEU A 114 -6.21 14.84 -18.18
CA LEU A 114 -4.81 14.40 -18.02
C LEU A 114 -4.58 12.94 -18.45
N ALA A 115 -5.58 12.07 -18.30
CA ALA A 115 -5.48 10.68 -18.72
C ALA A 115 -5.56 10.55 -20.25
N ASP A 116 -6.44 11.32 -20.88
CA ASP A 116 -6.65 11.33 -22.32
C ASP A 116 -5.45 11.95 -23.05
N ASP A 117 -4.91 13.06 -22.53
CA ASP A 117 -3.73 13.73 -23.09
C ASP A 117 -2.46 12.86 -22.95
N GLY A 118 -2.35 12.14 -21.84
CA GLY A 118 -1.15 11.36 -21.50
C GLY A 118 -1.13 9.92 -22.03
N ASP A 119 -2.22 9.44 -22.64
CA ASP A 119 -2.44 8.00 -22.92
C ASP A 119 -2.14 7.11 -21.68
N VAL A 120 -2.52 7.61 -20.49
CA VAL A 120 -2.30 6.92 -19.23
C VAL A 120 -3.64 6.67 -18.56
N ALA A 121 -3.92 5.41 -18.23
CA ALA A 121 -5.13 5.07 -17.49
C ALA A 121 -5.26 5.88 -16.18
N LYS A 122 -6.46 6.37 -15.87
CA LYS A 122 -6.77 7.17 -14.66
C LYS A 122 -6.19 6.56 -13.37
N SER A 123 -6.34 5.24 -13.20
CA SER A 123 -5.81 4.52 -12.02
C SER A 123 -4.28 4.53 -11.94
N LYS A 124 -3.58 4.57 -13.08
CA LYS A 124 -2.11 4.67 -13.14
C LYS A 124 -1.65 6.09 -12.85
N LEU A 125 -2.35 7.10 -13.35
CA LEU A 125 -2.09 8.49 -13.05
C LEU A 125 -2.24 8.79 -11.55
N VAL A 126 -3.32 8.31 -10.91
CA VAL A 126 -3.50 8.44 -9.45
C VAL A 126 -2.33 7.84 -8.67
N ARG A 127 -1.83 6.66 -9.06
CA ARG A 127 -0.65 6.05 -8.41
C ARG A 127 0.59 6.93 -8.54
N PHE A 128 0.83 7.52 -9.71
CA PHE A 128 1.96 8.42 -9.91
C PHE A 128 1.86 9.70 -9.08
N LEU A 129 0.67 10.28 -8.98
CA LEU A 129 0.45 11.48 -8.16
C LEU A 129 0.69 11.20 -6.68
N ILE A 130 0.20 10.06 -6.18
CA ILE A 130 0.43 9.62 -4.80
C ILE A 130 1.92 9.43 -4.54
N GLU A 131 2.62 8.69 -5.41
CA GLU A 131 4.06 8.43 -5.26
C GLU A 131 4.88 9.72 -5.35
N HIS A 132 4.53 10.62 -6.26
CA HIS A 132 5.18 11.92 -6.41
C HIS A 132 5.01 12.76 -5.15
N HIS A 133 3.79 12.83 -4.59
CA HIS A 133 3.54 13.55 -3.34
C HIS A 133 4.26 12.91 -2.16
N PHE A 134 4.28 11.57 -2.09
CA PHE A 134 4.96 10.79 -1.05
C PHE A 134 6.49 10.89 -1.09
N ASN A 135 7.09 11.31 -2.21
CA ASN A 135 8.54 11.51 -2.30
C ASN A 135 8.98 12.96 -2.03
N LYS A 136 8.05 13.93 -1.90
CA LYS A 136 8.37 15.32 -1.55
C LYS A 136 8.78 15.48 -0.09
N THR A 137 9.53 16.53 0.23
CA THR A 137 9.91 16.83 1.61
C THR A 137 8.72 17.30 2.44
N GLN A 138 8.81 17.18 3.77
CA GLN A 138 7.73 17.58 4.67
C GLN A 138 7.42 19.09 4.62
N GLN A 139 8.39 19.93 4.24
CA GLN A 139 8.19 21.37 4.08
C GLN A 139 7.40 21.67 2.80
N GLU A 140 7.81 21.10 1.66
CA GLU A 140 7.12 21.26 0.37
C GLU A 140 5.67 20.75 0.42
N ARG A 141 5.42 19.64 1.12
CA ARG A 141 4.04 19.14 1.30
C ARG A 141 3.16 20.15 2.03
N LYS A 142 3.66 20.72 3.12
CA LYS A 142 2.92 21.72 3.92
C LYS A 142 2.64 22.98 3.12
N GLU A 143 3.54 23.39 2.23
CA GLU A 143 3.33 24.54 1.35
C GLU A 143 2.23 24.26 0.32
N ILE A 144 2.26 23.07 -0.30
CA ILE A 144 1.24 22.64 -1.25
C ILE A 144 -0.13 22.57 -0.56
N GLU A 145 -0.21 21.95 0.62
CA GLU A 145 -1.45 21.85 1.40
C GLU A 145 -2.00 23.24 1.78
N LYS A 146 -1.13 24.21 2.09
CA LYS A 146 -1.57 25.60 2.34
C LYS A 146 -2.09 26.30 1.10
N SER A 147 -1.53 25.98 -0.07
CA SER A 147 -1.93 26.60 -1.35
C SER A 147 -3.23 26.02 -1.91
N ILE A 148 -3.59 24.79 -1.51
CA ILE A 148 -4.79 24.10 -1.97
C ILE A 148 -5.86 24.24 -0.89
N ILE A 149 -6.75 25.20 -1.06
CA ILE A 149 -7.98 25.29 -0.27
C ILE A 149 -9.02 24.40 -0.95
N VAL A 150 -9.44 23.35 -0.26
CA VAL A 150 -10.59 22.52 -0.66
C VAL A 150 -11.80 23.04 0.11
N GLU A 151 -12.75 23.63 -0.60
CA GLU A 151 -14.08 24.01 -0.08
C GLU A 151 -15.13 22.99 -0.55
#